data_AF-A0A2H9PUD3-F1
#
_entry.id   AF-A0A2H9PUD3-F1
#
_cell.length_a   1.000
_cell.length_b   1.000
_cell.length_c   1.000
_cell.angle_alpha   90.00
_cell.angle_beta   90.00
_cell.angle_gamma   90.00
#
_symmetry.space_group_name_H-M   'P 1'
#
loop_
_entity.id
_entity.type
_entity.pdbx_description
1 polymer ?
#
loop_
_entity_poly.entity_id
_entity_poly.type
_entity_poly.pdbx_seq_one_letter_code
_entity_poly.pdbx_strand_id
1 'polypeptide(L)'
;QKLQQIVRYIGISACDMEKGSMRIEPNVSLRKVSNVSKVSKGSNVGELPAYKVELKNINSFRFAQKAIEYEILRKTEILEKGETPALETRGWDEVKNRTFSQRSKEMAHDYRY
;
A
#
# COMPACT_ATOMS: atom_id res chain seq x y z
N GLN A 1 -8.42 -11.66 -0.43
CA GLN A 1 -9.37 -12.77 -0.18
C GLN A 1 -8.93 -14.09 -0.78
N LYS A 2 -8.58 -14.19 -2.09
CA LYS A 2 -8.19 -15.48 -2.69
C LYS A 2 -7.00 -16.19 -2.01
N LEU A 3 -5.96 -15.45 -1.64
CA LEU A 3 -4.81 -16.00 -0.91
C LEU A 3 -5.22 -16.64 0.43
N GLN A 4 -6.06 -15.96 1.20
CA GLN A 4 -6.59 -16.47 2.47
C GLN A 4 -7.34 -17.80 2.27
N GLN A 5 -8.16 -17.90 1.21
CA GLN A 5 -8.88 -19.13 0.88
C GLN A 5 -7.93 -20.27 0.55
N ILE A 6 -6.88 -20.01 -0.24
CA ILE A 6 -5.87 -21.02 -0.60
C ILE A 6 -5.17 -21.54 0.65
N VAL A 7 -4.68 -20.65 1.52
CA VAL A 7 -3.93 -21.04 2.73
C VAL A 7 -4.81 -21.81 3.72
N ARG A 8 -6.09 -21.42 3.85
CA ARG A 8 -7.08 -22.18 4.63
C ARG A 8 -7.35 -23.55 4.02
N TYR A 9 -7.47 -23.64 2.70
CA TYR A 9 -7.78 -24.88 1.98
C TYR A 9 -6.69 -25.94 2.17
N ILE A 10 -5.42 -25.53 2.12
CA ILE A 10 -4.28 -26.44 2.35
C ILE A 10 -4.00 -26.71 3.84
N GLY A 11 -4.79 -26.15 4.76
CA GLY A 11 -4.72 -26.44 6.20
C GLY A 11 -3.51 -25.85 6.94
N ILE A 12 -2.78 -24.91 6.35
CA ILE A 12 -1.57 -24.33 6.97
C ILE A 12 -1.91 -23.30 8.07
N SER A 13 -2.94 -22.49 7.86
CA SER A 13 -3.34 -21.46 8.82
C SER A 13 -4.82 -21.10 8.68
N ALA A 14 -5.43 -20.70 9.80
CA ALA A 14 -6.77 -20.12 9.81
C ALA A 14 -6.83 -18.75 9.11
N CYS A 15 -5.70 -18.09 8.87
CA CYS A 15 -5.57 -16.79 8.20
C CYS A 15 -6.65 -15.76 8.60
N ASP A 16 -6.98 -15.72 9.87
CA ASP A 16 -7.88 -14.75 10.49
C ASP A 16 -7.11 -13.47 10.81
N MET A 17 -7.55 -12.34 10.25
CA MET A 17 -6.91 -11.04 10.44
C MET A 17 -7.21 -10.44 11.81
N GLU A 18 -8.42 -10.67 12.36
CA GLU A 18 -8.81 -10.15 13.68
C GLU A 18 -7.99 -10.82 14.78
N LYS A 19 -7.72 -12.12 14.62
CA LYS A 19 -6.84 -12.88 15.53
C LYS A 19 -5.35 -12.73 15.22
N GLY A 20 -4.99 -11.90 14.23
CA GLY A 20 -3.61 -11.62 13.86
C GLY A 20 -2.86 -12.76 13.15
N SER A 21 -3.52 -13.87 12.85
CA SER A 21 -2.95 -15.00 12.10
C SER A 21 -2.78 -14.73 10.59
N MET A 22 -3.27 -13.58 10.12
CA MET A 22 -2.96 -12.99 8.83
C MET A 22 -2.76 -11.48 8.99
N ARG A 23 -1.73 -10.93 8.35
CA ARG A 23 -1.47 -9.48 8.31
C ARG A 23 -1.26 -9.03 6.87
N ILE A 24 -1.62 -7.78 6.59
CA ILE A 24 -1.50 -7.19 5.26
C ILE A 24 -1.01 -5.75 5.41
N GLU A 25 0.00 -5.39 4.63
CA GLU A 25 0.54 -4.03 4.56
C GLU A 25 0.55 -3.57 3.08
N PRO A 26 -0.47 -2.84 2.63
CA PRO A 26 -0.54 -2.35 1.26
C PRO A 26 0.51 -1.28 0.98
N ASN A 27 1.14 -1.38 -0.19
CA ASN A 27 2.02 -0.35 -0.70
C ASN A 27 1.39 0.29 -1.94
N VAL A 28 1.22 1.61 -1.92
CA VAL A 28 0.43 2.32 -2.93
C VAL A 28 1.23 3.47 -3.53
N SER A 29 1.31 3.51 -4.86
CA SER A 29 1.82 4.63 -5.67
C SER A 29 0.91 4.85 -6.87
N LEU A 30 0.85 6.08 -7.39
CA LEU A 30 0.02 6.45 -8.53
C LEU A 30 0.86 6.82 -9.74
N ARG A 31 0.38 6.48 -10.94
CA ARG A 31 1.02 6.79 -12.21
C ARG A 31 -0.04 7.22 -13.23
N LYS A 32 0.27 8.24 -14.04
CA LYS A 32 -0.62 8.68 -15.13
C LYS A 32 -0.72 7.61 -16.23
N VAL A 33 -1.94 7.38 -16.71
CA VAL A 33 -2.25 6.34 -17.71
C VAL A 33 -1.55 6.60 -19.05
N SER A 34 -1.31 7.87 -19.42
CA SER A 34 -0.57 8.24 -20.65
C SER A 34 0.84 7.65 -20.72
N ASN A 35 1.42 7.26 -19.59
CA ASN A 35 2.77 6.67 -19.50
C ASN A 35 2.74 5.13 -19.58
N VAL A 36 1.56 4.51 -19.68
CA VAL A 36 1.36 3.05 -19.60
C VAL A 36 1.66 2.32 -20.92
N SER A 37 1.78 3.03 -22.04
CA SER A 37 2.12 2.49 -23.37
C SER A 37 3.53 1.89 -23.51
N LYS A 38 4.30 1.78 -22.42
CA LYS A 38 5.61 1.10 -22.37
C LYS A 38 5.73 0.04 -21.26
N VAL A 39 4.63 -0.49 -20.72
CA VAL A 39 4.73 -1.64 -19.79
C VAL A 39 4.71 -2.94 -20.59
N SER A 40 5.76 -3.16 -21.40
CA SER A 40 6.02 -4.46 -21.99
C SER A 40 6.54 -5.39 -20.89
N LYS A 41 5.87 -6.54 -20.70
CA LYS A 41 6.31 -7.61 -19.81
C LYS A 41 7.75 -7.99 -20.14
N GLY A 42 8.72 -7.47 -19.38
CA GLY A 42 10.11 -7.93 -19.40
C GLY A 42 11.18 -6.94 -19.86
N SER A 43 10.88 -5.68 -20.21
CA SER A 43 11.94 -4.75 -20.64
C SER A 43 11.56 -3.29 -20.40
N ASN A 44 12.38 -2.58 -19.61
CA ASN A 44 12.28 -1.17 -19.25
C ASN A 44 10.97 -0.77 -18.55
N VAL A 45 10.95 -1.00 -17.24
CA VAL A 45 10.03 -0.42 -16.27
C VAL A 45 9.93 1.09 -16.52
N GLY A 46 8.94 1.53 -17.29
CA GLY A 46 8.68 2.96 -17.48
C GLY A 46 8.52 3.61 -16.10
N GLU A 47 9.38 4.58 -15.80
CA GLU A 47 9.57 5.28 -14.52
C GLU A 47 8.47 5.00 -13.49
N LEU A 48 8.77 4.08 -12.56
CA LEU A 48 7.97 3.96 -11.35
C LEU A 48 8.01 5.30 -10.61
N PRO A 49 6.91 5.70 -9.95
CA PRO A 49 6.92 6.91 -9.15
C PRO A 49 8.06 6.87 -8.12
N ALA A 50 8.79 7.98 -7.98
CA ALA A 50 9.91 8.09 -7.03
C ALA A 50 9.47 8.01 -5.56
N TYR A 51 8.16 7.97 -5.31
CA TYR A 51 7.57 7.88 -3.99
C TYR A 51 6.77 6.59 -3.80
N LYS A 52 6.69 6.17 -2.54
CA LYS A 52 5.93 5.01 -2.11
C LYS A 52 5.37 5.28 -0.72
N VAL A 53 4.07 5.07 -0.56
CA VAL A 53 3.45 5.10 0.77
C VAL A 53 3.09 3.69 1.17
N GLU A 54 3.56 3.31 2.35
CA GLU A 54 3.28 2.04 2.99
C GLU A 54 2.18 2.22 4.03
N LEU A 55 1.09 1.46 3.91
CA LEU A 55 0.00 1.45 4.86
C LEU A 55 0.21 0.33 5.89
N LYS A 56 0.25 0.69 7.16
CA LYS A 56 0.40 -0.23 8.29
C LYS A 56 -0.84 -0.26 9.18
N ASN A 57 -0.90 -1.31 10.01
CA ASN A 57 -1.93 -1.53 11.02
C ASN A 57 -3.36 -1.61 10.44
N ILE A 58 -3.53 -2.45 9.42
CA ILE A 58 -4.83 -2.72 8.79
C ILE A 58 -5.30 -4.12 9.21
N ASN A 59 -6.38 -4.16 9.97
CA ASN A 59 -6.87 -5.39 10.62
C ASN A 59 -8.00 -6.10 9.86
N SER A 60 -8.47 -5.54 8.75
CA SER A 60 -9.49 -6.20 7.92
C SER A 60 -9.30 -5.91 6.43
N PHE A 61 -9.79 -6.81 5.57
CA PHE A 61 -9.82 -6.56 4.13
C PHE A 61 -10.63 -5.31 3.75
N ARG A 62 -11.72 -5.05 4.48
CA ARG A 62 -12.57 -3.87 4.28
C ARG A 62 -11.80 -2.58 4.58
N PHE A 63 -11.04 -2.56 5.67
CA PHE A 63 -10.19 -1.43 6.02
C PHE A 63 -9.02 -1.28 5.07
N ALA A 64 -8.46 -2.39 4.57
CA ALA A 64 -7.45 -2.34 3.52
C ALA A 64 -7.97 -1.62 2.28
N GLN A 65 -9.17 -1.99 1.82
CA GLN A 65 -9.81 -1.35 0.68
C GLN A 65 -10.03 0.15 0.92
N LYS A 66 -10.67 0.51 2.04
CA LYS A 66 -10.93 1.93 2.37
C LYS A 66 -9.64 2.76 2.48
N ALA A 67 -8.60 2.20 3.10
CA ALA A 67 -7.32 2.89 3.26
C ALA A 67 -6.64 3.12 1.90
N ILE A 68 -6.73 2.15 0.99
CA ILE A 68 -6.22 2.29 -0.38
C ILE A 68 -7.01 3.36 -1.14
N GLU A 69 -8.34 3.33 -1.08
CA GLU A 69 -9.22 4.32 -1.73
C GLU A 69 -8.91 5.75 -1.23
N TYR A 70 -8.78 5.92 0.08
CA TYR A 70 -8.39 7.21 0.68
C TYR A 70 -7.02 7.68 0.19
N GLU A 71 -6.02 6.78 0.14
CA GLU A 71 -4.68 7.14 -0.35
C GLU A 71 -4.65 7.47 -1.84
N ILE A 72 -5.50 6.82 -2.65
CA ILE A 72 -5.63 7.17 -4.07
C ILE A 72 -6.11 8.62 -4.20
N LEU A 73 -7.17 9.00 -3.48
CA LEU A 73 -7.70 10.37 -3.51
C LEU A 73 -6.66 11.38 -3.03
N ARG A 74 -6.09 11.16 -1.84
CA ARG A 74 -5.05 12.04 -1.26
C ARG A 74 -3.87 12.25 -2.21
N LYS A 75 -3.35 11.18 -2.80
CA LYS A 75 -2.18 11.29 -3.70
C LYS A 75 -2.53 11.95 -5.01
N THR A 76 -3.76 11.76 -5.50
CA THR A 76 -4.25 12.45 -6.69
C THR A 76 -4.23 13.95 -6.46
N GLU A 77 -4.77 14.43 -5.34
CA GLU A 77 -4.74 15.86 -4.99
C GLU A 77 -3.31 16.43 -4.88
N ILE A 78 -2.37 15.68 -4.30
CA ILE A 78 -0.96 16.10 -4.19
C ILE A 78 -0.32 16.20 -5.58
N LEU A 79 -0.53 15.18 -6.42
CA LEU A 79 0.02 15.16 -7.78
C LEU A 79 -0.61 16.21 -8.70
N GLU A 80 -1.89 16.53 -8.52
CA GLU A 80 -2.58 17.60 -9.25
C GLU A 80 -2.03 18.99 -8.93
N LYS A 81 -1.53 19.18 -7.70
CA LYS A 81 -0.79 20.39 -7.30
C LYS A 81 0.64 20.45 -7.84
N GLY A 82 1.09 19.40 -8.54
CA GLY A 82 2.47 19.30 -9.02
C GLY A 82 3.47 18.89 -7.93
N GLU A 83 3.00 18.50 -6.75
CA GLU A 83 3.83 18.05 -5.64
C GLU A 83 4.08 16.53 -5.73
N THR A 84 5.19 16.07 -5.16
CA THR A 84 5.49 14.64 -5.04
C THR A 84 5.17 14.18 -3.62
N PRO A 85 4.32 13.15 -3.43
CA PRO A 85 4.08 12.61 -2.10
C PRO A 85 5.38 12.13 -1.44
N ALA A 86 5.52 12.35 -0.13
CA ALA A 86 6.71 11.90 0.61
C ALA A 86 6.78 10.37 0.69
N LEU A 87 8.00 9.83 0.84
CA LEU A 87 8.23 8.44 1.22
C LEU A 87 7.92 8.27 2.72
N GLU A 88 6.74 7.74 3.03
CA GLU A 88 6.28 7.63 4.40
C GLU A 88 5.52 6.33 4.67
N THR A 89 5.57 5.93 5.93
CA THR A 89 4.69 4.90 6.48
C THR A 89 3.52 5.57 7.15
N ARG A 90 2.31 5.17 6.77
CA ARG A 90 1.04 5.72 7.25
C ARG A 90 0.19 4.64 7.91
N GLY A 91 -0.58 5.02 8.91
CA GLY A 91 -1.59 4.18 9.54
C GLY A 91 -2.99 4.47 9.02
N TRP A 92 -3.91 3.53 9.21
CA TRP A 92 -5.34 3.74 9.00
C TRP A 92 -6.05 4.04 10.33
N ASP A 93 -6.79 5.16 10.40
CA ASP A 93 -7.67 5.49 11.53
C ASP A 93 -9.10 5.09 11.17
N GLU A 94 -9.59 4.01 11.79
CA GLU A 94 -10.92 3.44 11.52
C GLU A 94 -12.06 4.36 11.97
N VAL A 95 -11.84 5.17 13.01
CA VAL A 95 -12.84 6.10 13.56
C VAL A 95 -12.99 7.29 12.63
N LYS A 96 -11.87 7.85 12.20
CA LYS A 96 -11.86 9.05 11.33
C LYS A 96 -11.91 8.74 9.84
N ASN A 97 -11.89 7.45 9.46
CA ASN A 97 -11.81 6.95 8.09
C ASN A 97 -10.73 7.69 7.26
N ARG A 98 -9.55 7.89 7.83
CA ARG A 98 -8.45 8.62 7.18
C ARG A 98 -7.11 7.98 7.48
N THR A 99 -6.14 8.18 6.59
CA THR A 99 -4.76 7.81 6.88
C THR A 99 -4.03 8.91 7.64
N PHE A 100 -3.10 8.53 8.50
CA PHE A 100 -2.24 9.45 9.23
C PHE A 100 -0.78 9.06 9.07
N SER A 101 0.12 10.05 9.02
CA SER A 101 1.55 9.79 8.96
C SER A 101 2.04 9.23 10.29
N GLN A 102 2.83 8.16 10.25
CA GLN A 102 3.46 7.58 11.44
C GLN A 102 4.95 7.88 11.46
N ARG A 103 5.61 7.68 10.31
CA ARG A 103 7.06 7.86 10.16
C ARG A 103 7.39 8.28 8.74
N SER A 104 8.19 9.35 8.59
CA SER A 104 8.91 9.64 7.36
C SER A 104 10.09 8.67 7.23
N LYS A 105 10.24 8.03 6.06
CA LYS A 105 11.44 7.23 5.77
C LYS A 105 12.50 8.18 5.20
N GLU A 106 13.34 8.73 6.07
CA GLU A 106 14.50 9.50 5.64
C GLU A 106 15.69 8.60 5.23
N MET A 107 15.74 7.35 5.72
CA MET A 107 16.75 6.37 5.31
C MET A 107 16.18 4.95 5.28
N ALA A 108 16.62 4.15 4.30
CA ALA A 108 16.40 2.70 4.30
C ALA A 108 17.14 2.08 5.49
N HIS A 109 16.49 1.18 6.23
CA HIS A 109 17.13 0.48 7.34
C HIS A 109 18.11 -0.55 6.80
N ASP A 110 19.37 -0.47 7.22
CA ASP A 110 20.37 -1.50 6.95
C ASP A 110 20.12 -2.70 7.87
N TYR A 111 19.56 -3.75 7.29
CA TYR A 111 19.23 -4.97 8.01
C TYR A 111 20.42 -5.93 8.19
N ARG A 112 21.57 -5.67 7.54
CA ARG A 112 22.80 -6.48 7.63
C ARG A 112 22.54 -7.99 7.60
N TYR A 113 21.84 -8.44 6.55
CA TYR A 113 21.50 -9.85 6.33
C TYR A 113 22.75 -10.73 6.16
#